data_AF-A0A925BIS2-F1
#
_entry.id   AF-A0A925BIS2-F1
#
_cell.length_a   1.000
_cell.length_b   1.000
_cell.length_c   1.000
_cell.angle_alpha   90.00
_cell.angle_beta   90.00
_cell.angle_gamma   90.00
#
_symmetry.space_group_name_H-M   'P 1'
#
loop_
_entity.id
_entity.type
_entity.pdbx_description
1 polymer ?
#
loop_
_entity_poly.entity_id
_entity_poly.type
_entity_poly.pdbx_seq_one_letter_code
_entity_poly.pdbx_strand_id
1 'polypeptide(L)'
;MTILRLLSSLIRQFRVWDRPSQAALILALLLLVAVVLAAVLGPADVRQPALIGGAGLLLATQLIILWGNRGLVTPFTQAQRHFINGDFGAASDLLETLRAEGKADARSLTLLGNTYRQLGRLDESETVLYEALNIRREHFPLYGFGRTLLAQGRYAEAAQAMEQALALGAPPVAAYDIGEAYFRQHNDDAAREWLTRAKPLAQEGYRVLMIDYILNQLDGGPLPPRDILQSGLPYWRASAERFGHTRYGQALVEDIQHLETLIEELD
;
A
#
# COMPACT_ATOMS: atom_id res chain seq x y z
N MET A 1 -0.97 27.81 -4.37
CA MET A 1 0.14 27.11 -5.08
C MET A 1 0.65 28.02 -6.18
N THR A 2 1.88 28.53 -6.09
CA THR A 2 2.38 29.64 -6.93
C THR A 2 2.75 29.18 -8.35
N ILE A 3 2.47 30.01 -9.37
CA ILE A 3 2.76 29.76 -10.80
C ILE A 3 4.23 29.36 -11.04
N LEU A 4 5.17 29.95 -10.29
CA LEU A 4 6.59 29.59 -10.32
C LEU A 4 6.86 28.11 -9.99
N ARG A 5 6.12 27.52 -9.04
CA ARG A 5 6.31 26.10 -8.65
C ARG A 5 5.86 25.17 -9.77
N LEU A 6 4.74 25.49 -10.43
CA LEU A 6 4.24 24.75 -11.58
C LEU A 6 5.23 24.77 -12.75
N LEU A 7 5.77 25.96 -13.08
CA LEU A 7 6.81 26.10 -14.10
C LEU A 7 8.08 25.30 -13.76
N SER A 8 8.55 25.38 -12.52
CA SER A 8 9.75 24.65 -12.09
C SER A 8 9.57 23.13 -12.15
N SER A 9 8.37 22.64 -11.81
CA SER A 9 8.01 21.23 -11.92
C SER A 9 7.98 20.79 -13.38
N LEU A 10 7.36 21.58 -14.25
CA LEU A 10 7.22 21.24 -15.67
C LEU A 10 8.57 21.18 -16.38
N ILE A 11 9.49 22.11 -16.06
CA ILE A 11 10.87 22.10 -16.58
C ILE A 11 11.63 20.85 -16.12
N ARG A 12 11.45 20.43 -14.86
CA ARG A 12 12.09 19.22 -14.34
C ARG A 12 11.55 17.96 -15.03
N GLN A 13 10.23 17.88 -15.21
CA GLN A 13 9.56 16.75 -15.89
C GLN A 13 9.98 16.65 -17.36
N PHE A 14 10.02 17.77 -18.07
CA PHE A 14 10.42 17.84 -19.47
C PHE A 14 11.79 17.20 -19.74
N ARG A 15 12.76 17.38 -18.83
CA ARG A 15 14.11 16.79 -18.96
C ARG A 15 14.12 15.26 -18.94
N VAL A 16 13.11 14.63 -18.34
CA VAL A 16 13.02 13.17 -18.16
C VAL A 16 12.26 12.51 -19.33
N TRP A 17 11.60 13.28 -20.18
CA TRP A 17 10.88 12.76 -21.34
C TRP A 17 11.82 12.16 -22.40
N ASP A 18 11.28 11.28 -23.23
CA ASP A 18 11.98 10.79 -24.42
C ASP A 18 12.26 11.93 -25.42
N ARG A 19 13.37 11.79 -26.17
CA ARG A 19 13.84 12.81 -27.13
C ARG A 19 12.78 13.20 -28.16
N PRO A 20 11.99 12.26 -28.75
CA PRO A 20 10.88 12.61 -29.63
C PRO A 20 9.84 13.52 -28.97
N SER A 21 9.39 13.19 -27.77
CA SER A 21 8.40 14.00 -27.02
C SER A 21 8.93 15.40 -26.69
N GLN A 22 10.23 15.50 -26.36
CA GLN A 22 10.86 16.81 -26.13
C GLN A 22 10.88 17.67 -27.39
N ALA A 23 11.32 17.10 -28.52
CA ALA A 23 11.40 17.79 -29.80
C ALA A 23 10.01 18.23 -30.30
N ALA A 24 9.01 17.37 -30.15
CA ALA A 24 7.63 17.67 -30.51
C ALA A 24 7.08 18.86 -29.73
N LEU A 25 7.34 18.93 -28.41
CA LEU A 25 6.88 20.05 -27.58
C LEU A 25 7.59 21.36 -27.97
N ILE A 26 8.91 21.34 -28.19
CA ILE A 26 9.66 22.54 -28.62
C ILE A 26 9.10 23.06 -29.94
N LEU A 27 8.91 22.18 -30.92
CA LEU A 27 8.37 22.55 -32.23
C LEU A 27 6.95 23.13 -32.10
N ALA A 28 6.08 22.49 -31.31
CA ALA A 28 4.71 22.96 -31.09
C ALA A 28 4.70 24.37 -30.45
N LEU A 29 5.57 24.64 -29.48
CA LEU A 29 5.69 25.95 -28.84
C LEU A 29 6.22 27.03 -29.81
N LEU A 30 7.21 26.70 -30.66
CA LEU A 30 7.71 27.62 -31.69
C LEU A 30 6.63 27.97 -32.72
N LEU A 31 5.88 26.97 -33.19
CA LEU A 31 4.76 27.19 -34.10
C LEU A 31 3.65 28.00 -33.44
N LEU A 32 3.37 27.74 -32.16
CA LEU A 32 2.37 28.51 -31.41
C LEU A 32 2.75 29.99 -31.33
N VAL A 33 4.03 30.32 -31.08
CA VAL A 33 4.51 31.72 -31.10
C VAL A 33 4.32 32.34 -32.47
N ALA A 34 4.69 31.65 -33.55
CA ALA A 34 4.54 32.15 -34.91
C ALA A 34 3.06 32.41 -35.26
N VAL A 35 2.17 31.51 -34.87
CA VAL A 35 0.72 31.62 -35.12
C VAL A 35 0.10 32.74 -34.27
N VAL A 36 0.52 32.92 -33.02
CA VAL A 36 0.09 34.05 -32.18
C VAL A 36 0.55 35.39 -32.80
N LEU A 37 1.79 35.47 -33.28
CA LEU A 37 2.27 36.67 -33.97
C LEU A 37 1.47 36.95 -35.24
N ALA A 38 1.15 35.93 -36.03
CA ALA A 38 0.29 36.08 -37.21
C ALA A 38 -1.14 36.52 -36.86
N ALA A 39 -1.69 36.04 -35.74
CA ALA A 39 -3.02 36.43 -35.28
C ALA A 39 -3.07 37.90 -34.79
N VAL A 40 -2.00 38.38 -34.16
CA VAL A 40 -1.93 39.74 -33.57
C VAL A 40 -1.47 40.78 -34.59
N LEU A 41 -0.39 40.48 -35.32
CA LEU A 41 0.31 41.43 -36.20
C LEU A 41 0.00 41.22 -37.69
N GLY A 42 -0.60 40.08 -38.06
CA GLY A 42 -0.88 39.75 -39.45
C GLY A 42 -2.03 40.55 -40.07
N PRO A 43 -2.14 40.53 -41.41
CA PRO A 43 -3.26 41.12 -42.14
C PRO A 43 -4.58 40.39 -41.86
N ALA A 44 -5.71 41.08 -42.06
CA ALA A 44 -7.02 40.67 -41.56
C ALA A 44 -7.49 39.29 -42.08
N ASP A 45 -7.09 38.93 -43.29
CA ASP A 45 -7.34 37.64 -43.95
C ASP A 45 -6.61 36.46 -43.29
N VAL A 46 -5.46 36.71 -42.64
CA VAL A 46 -4.65 35.67 -41.97
C VAL A 46 -5.04 35.48 -40.50
N ARG A 47 -5.63 36.50 -39.86
CA ARG A 47 -5.92 36.47 -38.41
C ARG A 47 -6.86 35.34 -37.99
N GLN A 48 -7.97 35.14 -38.69
CA GLN A 48 -8.94 34.09 -38.37
C GLN A 48 -8.36 32.67 -38.55
N PRO A 49 -7.72 32.34 -39.69
CA PRO A 49 -6.99 31.09 -39.83
C PRO A 49 -5.91 30.87 -38.75
N ALA A 50 -5.18 31.93 -38.38
CA ALA A 50 -4.17 31.85 -37.32
C ALA A 50 -4.79 31.53 -35.95
N LEU A 51 -5.93 32.13 -35.60
CA LEU A 51 -6.63 31.80 -34.34
C LEU A 51 -7.07 30.33 -34.30
N ILE A 52 -7.61 29.80 -35.39
CA ILE A 52 -8.02 28.39 -35.50
C ILE A 52 -6.79 27.46 -35.40
N GLY A 53 -5.72 27.78 -36.13
CA GLY A 53 -4.46 27.04 -36.05
C GLY A 53 -3.84 27.07 -34.66
N GLY A 54 -3.95 28.20 -33.95
CA GLY A 54 -3.48 28.36 -32.58
C GLY A 54 -4.26 27.47 -31.61
N ALA A 55 -5.59 27.41 -31.73
CA ALA A 55 -6.41 26.49 -30.94
C ALA A 55 -6.04 25.02 -31.19
N GLY A 56 -5.80 24.63 -32.44
CA GLY A 56 -5.32 23.28 -32.78
C GLY A 56 -3.93 22.96 -32.17
N LEU A 57 -3.00 23.91 -32.23
CA LEU A 57 -1.66 23.77 -31.64
C LEU A 57 -1.71 23.68 -30.11
N LEU A 58 -2.63 24.39 -29.46
CA LEU A 58 -2.83 24.26 -28.00
C LEU A 58 -3.28 22.84 -27.62
N LEU A 59 -4.23 22.26 -28.36
CA LEU A 59 -4.67 20.88 -28.14
C LEU A 59 -3.54 19.88 -28.40
N ALA A 60 -2.78 20.05 -29.49
CA ALA A 60 -1.63 19.21 -29.79
C ALA A 60 -0.56 19.30 -28.69
N THR A 61 -0.27 20.51 -28.20
CA THR A 61 0.65 20.75 -27.09
C THR A 61 0.19 20.03 -25.82
N GLN A 62 -1.11 20.09 -25.49
CA GLN A 62 -1.68 19.37 -24.36
C GLN A 62 -1.50 17.85 -24.50
N LEU A 63 -1.76 17.29 -25.68
CA LEU A 63 -1.57 15.86 -25.94
C LEU A 63 -0.11 15.43 -25.83
N ILE A 64 0.83 16.23 -26.34
CA ILE A 64 2.27 15.98 -26.21
C ILE A 64 2.68 15.98 -24.74
N ILE A 65 2.17 16.92 -23.93
CA ILE A 65 2.44 16.97 -22.49
C ILE A 65 1.92 15.73 -21.77
N LEU A 66 0.69 15.31 -22.07
CA LEU A 66 0.10 14.09 -21.50
C LEU A 66 0.92 12.86 -21.87
N TRP A 67 1.33 12.76 -23.14
CA TRP A 67 2.14 11.66 -23.65
C TRP A 67 3.55 11.62 -23.06
N GLY A 68 4.24 12.76 -22.97
CA GLY A 68 5.56 12.86 -22.36
C GLY A 68 5.54 12.50 -20.87
N ASN A 69 4.45 12.81 -20.18
CA ASN A 69 4.25 12.47 -18.77
C ASN A 69 3.75 11.03 -18.53
N ARG A 70 3.53 10.21 -19.56
CA ARG A 70 2.95 8.85 -19.42
C ARG A 70 3.72 7.92 -18.47
N GLY A 71 5.04 8.12 -18.35
CA GLY A 71 5.93 7.32 -17.51
C GLY A 71 6.22 7.93 -16.13
N LEU A 72 5.75 9.15 -15.86
CA LEU A 72 6.02 9.86 -14.62
C LEU A 72 5.09 9.37 -13.51
N VAL A 73 5.44 8.23 -12.95
CA VAL A 73 4.78 7.66 -11.79
C VAL A 73 5.48 8.21 -10.55
N THR A 74 4.73 8.73 -9.57
CA THR A 74 5.33 9.23 -8.33
C THR A 74 6.12 8.10 -7.64
N PRO A 75 7.23 8.39 -6.93
CA PRO A 75 8.00 7.34 -6.25
C PRO A 75 7.14 6.53 -5.27
N PHE A 76 6.15 7.17 -4.63
CA PHE A 76 5.14 6.48 -3.82
C PHE A 76 4.33 5.46 -4.62
N THR A 77 3.81 5.85 -5.79
CA THR A 77 3.04 4.93 -6.64
C THR A 77 3.92 3.80 -7.20
N GLN A 78 5.20 4.05 -7.48
CA GLN A 78 6.15 3.00 -7.87
C GLN A 78 6.38 2.01 -6.71
N ALA A 79 6.64 2.53 -5.51
CA ALA A 79 6.80 1.69 -4.32
C ALA A 79 5.54 0.87 -4.01
N GLN A 80 4.35 1.44 -4.19
CA GLN A 80 3.09 0.71 -4.02
C GLN A 80 2.96 -0.46 -5.01
N ARG A 81 3.41 -0.30 -6.26
CA ARG A 81 3.41 -1.40 -7.23
C ARG A 81 4.38 -2.50 -6.82
N HIS A 82 5.61 -2.14 -6.44
CA HIS A 82 6.58 -3.11 -5.93
C HIS A 82 6.03 -3.85 -4.73
N PHE A 83 5.39 -3.15 -3.79
CA PHE A 83 4.74 -3.76 -2.63
C PHE A 83 3.65 -4.78 -3.02
N ILE A 84 2.77 -4.42 -3.97
CA ILE A 84 1.70 -5.32 -4.45
C ILE A 84 2.28 -6.55 -5.15
N ASN A 85 3.39 -6.39 -5.88
CA ASN A 85 4.07 -7.47 -6.57
C ASN A 85 4.91 -8.37 -5.63
N GLY A 86 5.06 -7.99 -4.36
CA GLY A 86 5.91 -8.70 -3.40
C GLY A 86 7.39 -8.32 -3.46
N ASP A 87 7.77 -7.34 -4.30
CA ASP A 87 9.13 -6.82 -4.43
C ASP A 87 9.46 -5.86 -3.27
N PHE A 88 9.41 -6.37 -2.04
CA PHE A 88 9.50 -5.53 -0.83
C PHE A 88 10.85 -4.78 -0.71
N GLY A 89 11.95 -5.35 -1.22
CA GLY A 89 13.24 -4.67 -1.27
C GLY A 89 13.22 -3.40 -2.14
N ALA A 90 12.72 -3.52 -3.38
CA ALA A 90 12.59 -2.35 -4.27
C ALA A 90 11.60 -1.31 -3.71
N ALA A 91 10.53 -1.77 -3.04
CA ALA A 91 9.61 -0.87 -2.35
C ALA A 91 10.31 -0.11 -1.21
N SER A 92 11.10 -0.79 -0.37
CA SER A 92 11.81 -0.12 0.73
C SER A 92 12.84 0.88 0.22
N ASP A 93 13.62 0.54 -0.81
CA ASP A 93 14.67 1.42 -1.34
C ASP A 93 14.10 2.77 -1.82
N LEU A 94 12.98 2.72 -2.55
CA LEU A 94 12.29 3.91 -3.03
C LEU A 94 11.73 4.76 -1.88
N LEU A 95 11.16 4.12 -0.87
CA LEU A 95 10.53 4.81 0.26
C LEU A 95 11.56 5.35 1.26
N GLU A 96 12.67 4.65 1.47
CA GLU A 96 13.82 5.14 2.23
C GLU A 96 14.45 6.36 1.55
N THR A 97 14.58 6.34 0.23
CA THR A 97 15.03 7.51 -0.55
C THR A 97 14.08 8.70 -0.35
N LEU A 98 12.76 8.49 -0.44
CA LEU A 98 11.77 9.53 -0.18
C LEU A 98 11.88 10.11 1.23
N ARG A 99 12.12 9.26 2.24
CA ARG A 99 12.32 9.65 3.63
C ARG A 99 13.61 10.45 3.81
N ALA A 100 14.73 9.98 3.26
CA ALA A 100 16.03 10.65 3.33
C ALA A 100 16.02 12.03 2.66
N GLU A 101 15.24 12.21 1.59
CA GLU A 101 15.05 13.50 0.92
C GLU A 101 14.10 14.46 1.66
N GLY A 102 13.53 14.07 2.81
CA GLY A 102 12.56 14.86 3.55
C GLY A 102 11.22 15.02 2.83
N LYS A 103 10.88 14.11 1.91
CA LYS A 103 9.66 14.13 1.10
C LYS A 103 8.63 13.10 1.53
N ALA A 104 8.92 12.31 2.56
CA ALA A 104 7.99 11.32 3.07
C ALA A 104 6.81 12.01 3.80
N ASP A 105 5.59 11.63 3.42
CA ASP A 105 4.35 11.91 4.15
C ASP A 105 3.92 10.70 4.98
N ALA A 106 2.89 10.86 5.82
CA ALA A 106 2.36 9.77 6.67
C ALA A 106 2.01 8.50 5.87
N ARG A 107 1.52 8.63 4.62
CA ARG A 107 1.17 7.48 3.79
C ARG A 107 2.39 6.71 3.29
N SER A 108 3.40 7.42 2.80
CA SER A 108 4.67 6.80 2.38
C SER A 108 5.40 6.14 3.55
N LEU A 109 5.42 6.77 4.75
CA LEU A 109 5.95 6.14 5.95
C LEU A 109 5.12 4.92 6.36
N THR A 110 3.79 4.98 6.31
CA THR A 110 2.93 3.82 6.57
C THR A 110 3.23 2.65 5.63
N LEU A 111 3.43 2.94 4.33
CA LEU A 111 3.81 1.93 3.36
C LEU A 111 5.22 1.37 3.65
N LEU A 112 6.18 2.23 4.06
CA LEU A 112 7.53 1.80 4.41
C LEU A 112 7.52 0.86 5.62
N GLY A 113 6.79 1.22 6.68
CA GLY A 113 6.63 0.35 7.84
C GLY A 113 6.00 -0.99 7.48
N ASN A 114 4.91 -0.97 6.71
CA ASN A 114 4.32 -2.21 6.19
C ASN A 114 5.31 -3.04 5.35
N THR A 115 6.17 -2.39 4.57
CA THR A 115 7.20 -3.05 3.76
C THR A 115 8.26 -3.70 4.66
N TYR A 116 8.74 -3.01 5.69
CA TYR A 116 9.65 -3.59 6.67
C TYR A 116 9.05 -4.80 7.39
N ARG A 117 7.77 -4.74 7.79
CA ARG A 117 7.10 -5.91 8.35
C ARG A 117 7.07 -7.10 7.38
N GLN A 118 6.87 -6.88 6.08
CA GLN A 118 6.94 -7.96 5.08
C GLN A 118 8.36 -8.51 4.86
N LEU A 119 9.38 -7.71 5.17
CA LEU A 119 10.79 -8.11 5.18
C LEU A 119 11.23 -8.78 6.50
N GLY A 120 10.34 -8.92 7.49
CA GLY A 120 10.68 -9.42 8.83
C GLY A 120 11.43 -8.42 9.72
N ARG A 121 11.58 -7.18 9.23
CA ARG A 121 12.30 -6.05 9.85
C ARG A 121 11.39 -5.30 10.84
N LEU A 122 11.04 -5.95 11.95
CA LEU A 122 9.95 -5.50 12.83
C LEU A 122 10.27 -4.22 13.61
N ASP A 123 11.49 -4.05 14.10
CA ASP A 123 11.87 -2.85 14.88
C ASP A 123 11.88 -1.58 14.01
N GLU A 124 12.31 -1.72 12.76
CA GLU A 124 12.28 -0.62 11.79
C GLU A 124 10.84 -0.31 11.36
N SER A 125 10.00 -1.34 11.22
CA SER A 125 8.56 -1.17 10.99
C SER A 125 7.92 -0.35 12.10
N GLU A 126 8.15 -0.73 13.36
CA GLU A 126 7.59 -0.05 14.52
C GLU A 126 8.02 1.42 14.57
N THR A 127 9.32 1.67 14.41
CA THR A 127 9.91 3.02 14.43
C THR A 127 9.30 3.92 13.35
N VAL A 128 9.17 3.42 12.11
CA VAL A 128 8.64 4.21 11.00
C VAL A 128 7.13 4.42 11.11
N LEU A 129 6.39 3.43 11.60
CA LEU A 129 4.95 3.58 11.83
C LEU A 129 4.67 4.57 12.96
N TYR A 130 5.51 4.59 13.99
CA TYR A 130 5.44 5.61 15.03
C TYR A 130 5.71 7.01 14.48
N GLU A 131 6.67 7.17 13.56
CA GLU A 131 6.88 8.44 12.84
C GLU A 131 5.64 8.85 12.03
N ALA A 132 5.03 7.93 11.30
CA ALA A 132 3.80 8.19 10.54
C ALA A 132 2.65 8.67 11.46
N LEU A 133 2.49 8.04 12.62
CA LEU A 133 1.49 8.42 13.64
C LEU A 133 1.73 9.81 14.21
N ASN A 134 2.99 10.23 14.37
CA ASN A 134 3.34 11.57 14.83
C ASN A 134 3.06 12.66 13.78
N ILE A 135 3.12 12.32 12.48
CA ILE A 135 2.69 13.24 11.42
C ILE A 135 1.16 13.32 11.38
N ARG A 136 0.49 12.17 11.37
CA ARG A 136 -0.96 12.09 11.30
C ARG A 136 -1.48 10.83 11.97
N ARG A 137 -2.17 10.99 13.09
CA ARG A 137 -2.84 9.88 13.79
C ARG A 137 -4.13 9.52 13.06
N GLU A 138 -4.04 8.56 12.15
CA GLU A 138 -5.18 8.05 11.37
C GLU A 138 -5.19 6.50 11.35
N HIS A 139 -6.26 5.90 10.83
CA HIS A 139 -6.46 4.46 10.95
C HIS A 139 -5.39 3.61 10.24
N PHE A 140 -4.87 4.04 9.08
CA PHE A 140 -3.88 3.27 8.32
C PHE A 140 -2.55 3.03 9.08
N PRO A 141 -1.84 4.06 9.57
CA PRO A 141 -0.64 3.86 10.37
C PRO A 141 -0.93 3.15 11.69
N LEU A 142 -2.07 3.40 12.35
CA LEU A 142 -2.43 2.69 13.59
C LEU A 142 -2.62 1.19 13.38
N TYR A 143 -3.34 0.82 12.32
CA TYR A 143 -3.54 -0.58 11.96
C TYR A 143 -2.22 -1.26 11.57
N GLY A 144 -1.37 -0.58 10.78
CA GLY A 144 -0.03 -1.07 10.46
C GLY A 144 0.84 -1.27 11.71
N PHE A 145 0.74 -0.34 12.67
CA PHE A 145 1.45 -0.40 13.95
C PHE A 145 0.99 -1.59 14.77
N GLY A 146 -0.33 -1.78 14.92
CA GLY A 146 -0.90 -2.95 15.57
C GLY A 146 -0.43 -4.27 14.95
N ARG A 147 -0.40 -4.38 13.62
CA ARG A 147 0.09 -5.60 12.94
C ARG A 147 1.57 -5.88 13.17
N THR A 148 2.37 -4.83 13.35
CA THR A 148 3.79 -4.97 13.70
C THR A 148 3.94 -5.46 15.13
N LEU A 149 3.18 -4.89 16.08
CA LEU A 149 3.14 -5.34 17.47
C LEU A 149 2.68 -6.80 17.60
N LEU A 150 1.67 -7.20 16.82
CA LEU A 150 1.20 -8.58 16.78
C LEU A 150 2.35 -9.52 16.35
N ALA A 151 3.04 -9.18 15.27
CA ALA A 151 4.17 -9.96 14.76
C ALA A 151 5.38 -10.01 15.73
N GLN A 152 5.56 -8.98 16.56
CA GLN A 152 6.57 -8.98 17.64
C GLN A 152 6.14 -9.83 18.86
N GLY A 153 4.88 -10.25 18.95
CA GLY A 153 4.33 -10.97 20.11
C GLY A 153 3.77 -10.06 21.21
N ARG A 154 3.63 -8.76 20.96
CA ARG A 154 3.09 -7.75 21.89
C ARG A 154 1.57 -7.65 21.74
N TYR A 155 0.90 -8.73 22.10
CA TYR A 155 -0.50 -8.95 21.74
C TYR A 155 -1.49 -7.94 22.35
N ALA A 156 -1.32 -7.57 23.62
CA ALA A 156 -2.21 -6.60 24.28
C ALA A 156 -2.16 -5.22 23.61
N GLU A 157 -0.95 -4.74 23.31
CA GLU A 157 -0.74 -3.47 22.62
C GLU A 157 -1.23 -3.52 21.17
N ALA A 158 -1.06 -4.68 20.51
CA ALA A 158 -1.57 -4.91 19.17
C ALA A 158 -3.09 -4.78 19.09
N ALA A 159 -3.82 -5.46 19.99
CA ALA A 159 -5.27 -5.39 20.08
C ALA A 159 -5.73 -3.94 20.30
N GLN A 160 -5.14 -3.23 21.27
CA GLN A 160 -5.48 -1.84 21.56
C GLN A 160 -5.25 -0.91 20.35
N ALA A 161 -4.12 -1.05 19.66
CA ALA A 161 -3.80 -0.22 18.49
C ALA A 161 -4.79 -0.46 17.33
N MET A 162 -5.17 -1.72 17.09
CA MET A 162 -6.13 -2.08 16.05
C MET A 162 -7.57 -1.69 16.38
N GLU A 163 -7.98 -1.78 17.65
CA GLU A 163 -9.27 -1.26 18.11
C GLU A 163 -9.38 0.25 17.90
N GLN A 164 -8.32 1.00 18.22
CA GLN A 164 -8.25 2.43 17.91
C GLN A 164 -8.31 2.69 16.40
N ALA A 165 -7.63 1.88 15.59
CA ALA A 165 -7.71 2.00 14.14
C ALA A 165 -9.15 1.76 13.63
N LEU A 166 -9.84 0.75 14.16
CA LEU A 166 -11.24 0.45 13.82
C LEU A 166 -12.18 1.60 14.22
N ALA A 167 -11.98 2.18 15.41
CA ALA A 167 -12.72 3.37 15.85
C ALA A 167 -12.49 4.60 14.95
N LEU A 168 -11.34 4.67 14.27
CA LEU A 168 -10.98 5.70 13.30
C LEU A 168 -11.33 5.34 11.84
N GLY A 169 -12.12 4.29 11.63
CA GLY A 169 -12.65 3.89 10.33
C GLY A 169 -11.77 2.92 9.54
N ALA A 170 -10.89 2.16 10.20
CA ALA A 170 -10.26 1.01 9.54
C ALA A 170 -11.34 0.04 9.02
N PRO A 171 -11.07 -0.70 7.93
CA PRO A 171 -12.02 -1.67 7.41
C PRO A 171 -12.39 -2.72 8.47
N PRO A 172 -13.66 -3.17 8.54
CA PRO A 172 -14.13 -4.16 9.51
C PRO A 172 -13.35 -5.48 9.52
N VAL A 173 -12.66 -5.81 8.42
CA VAL A 173 -11.79 -7.00 8.31
C VAL A 173 -10.63 -6.99 9.33
N ALA A 174 -10.27 -5.82 9.87
CA ALA A 174 -9.31 -5.69 10.97
C ALA A 174 -9.76 -6.42 12.26
N ALA A 175 -11.05 -6.73 12.40
CA ALA A 175 -11.60 -7.52 13.51
C ALA A 175 -10.93 -8.90 13.64
N TYR A 176 -10.48 -9.49 12.53
CA TYR A 176 -9.74 -10.75 12.58
C TYR A 176 -8.44 -10.62 13.36
N ASP A 177 -7.60 -9.63 13.02
CA ASP A 177 -6.30 -9.46 13.66
C ASP A 177 -6.44 -9.09 15.16
N ILE A 178 -7.52 -8.39 15.52
CA ILE A 178 -7.89 -8.13 16.92
C ILE A 178 -8.23 -9.44 17.63
N GLY A 179 -9.08 -10.28 17.02
CA GLY A 179 -9.44 -11.59 17.55
C GLY A 179 -8.25 -12.53 17.71
N GLU A 180 -7.34 -12.55 16.73
CA GLU A 180 -6.07 -13.29 16.82
C GLU A 180 -5.23 -12.75 17.99
N ALA A 181 -5.08 -11.42 18.12
CA ALA A 181 -4.34 -10.84 19.22
C ALA A 181 -4.92 -11.24 20.60
N TYR A 182 -6.24 -11.31 20.76
CA TYR A 182 -6.87 -11.79 22.00
C TYR A 182 -6.68 -13.30 22.22
N PHE A 183 -6.77 -14.10 21.17
CA PHE A 183 -6.49 -15.53 21.25
C PHE A 183 -5.07 -15.80 21.76
N ARG A 184 -4.08 -15.09 21.22
CA ARG A 184 -2.67 -15.19 21.66
C ARG A 184 -2.43 -14.69 23.09
N GLN A 185 -3.35 -13.91 23.65
CA GLN A 185 -3.34 -13.50 25.05
C GLN A 185 -4.03 -14.50 25.99
N HIS A 186 -4.60 -15.58 25.46
CA HIS A 186 -5.49 -16.49 26.19
C HIS A 186 -6.74 -15.78 26.74
N ASN A 187 -7.20 -14.74 26.05
CA ASN A 187 -8.48 -14.09 26.32
C ASN A 187 -9.53 -14.64 25.34
N ASP A 188 -9.99 -15.85 25.64
CA ASP A 188 -10.82 -16.67 24.78
C ASP A 188 -12.20 -16.03 24.50
N ASP A 189 -12.78 -15.36 25.49
CA ASP A 189 -14.07 -14.68 25.36
C ASP A 189 -14.00 -13.53 24.34
N ALA A 190 -12.99 -12.66 24.46
CA ALA A 190 -12.78 -11.57 23.52
C ALA A 190 -12.40 -12.09 22.12
N ALA A 191 -11.54 -13.12 22.06
CA ALA A 191 -11.16 -13.76 20.81
C ALA A 191 -12.38 -14.28 20.06
N ARG A 192 -13.27 -15.01 20.75
CA ARG A 192 -14.51 -15.55 20.20
C ARG A 192 -15.41 -14.44 19.65
N GLU A 193 -15.61 -13.37 20.40
CA GLU A 193 -16.45 -12.24 19.98
C GLU A 193 -15.92 -11.62 18.68
N TRP A 194 -14.64 -11.28 18.65
CA TRP A 194 -14.02 -10.60 17.51
C TRP A 194 -13.94 -11.49 16.26
N LEU A 195 -13.59 -12.76 16.41
CA LEU A 195 -13.49 -13.71 15.31
C LEU A 195 -14.86 -14.06 14.71
N THR A 196 -15.90 -14.18 15.55
CA THR A 196 -17.28 -14.39 15.07
C THR A 196 -17.76 -13.22 14.21
N ARG A 197 -17.41 -11.99 14.61
CA ARG A 197 -17.70 -10.78 13.81
C ARG A 197 -16.88 -10.71 12.52
N ALA A 198 -15.63 -11.19 12.54
CA ALA A 198 -14.74 -11.16 11.40
C ALA A 198 -15.06 -12.22 10.33
N LYS A 199 -15.55 -13.40 10.74
CA LYS A 199 -15.83 -14.54 9.85
C LYS A 199 -16.63 -14.20 8.59
N PRO A 200 -17.81 -13.54 8.65
CA PRO A 200 -18.58 -13.21 7.45
C PRO A 200 -17.93 -12.14 6.56
N LEU A 201 -16.88 -11.46 7.04
CA LEU A 201 -16.19 -10.38 6.34
C LEU A 201 -14.90 -10.85 5.64
N ALA A 202 -14.37 -12.01 6.04
CA ALA A 202 -13.15 -12.57 5.47
C ALA A 202 -13.40 -13.11 4.07
N GLN A 203 -12.66 -12.61 3.08
CA GLN A 203 -12.76 -13.05 1.68
C GLN A 203 -11.55 -13.90 1.26
N GLU A 204 -10.43 -13.75 1.97
CA GLU A 204 -9.19 -14.42 1.67
C GLU A 204 -9.13 -15.78 2.36
N GLY A 205 -8.84 -16.85 1.59
CA GLY A 205 -8.82 -18.22 2.07
C GLY A 205 -7.89 -18.45 3.28
N TYR A 206 -6.72 -17.81 3.31
CA TYR A 206 -5.81 -17.89 4.45
C TYR A 206 -6.42 -17.30 5.73
N ARG A 207 -7.23 -16.23 5.62
CA ARG A 207 -7.87 -15.62 6.78
C ARG A 207 -9.02 -16.47 7.27
N VAL A 208 -9.86 -16.98 6.35
CA VAL A 208 -10.93 -17.93 6.69
C VAL A 208 -10.37 -19.16 7.41
N LEU A 209 -9.26 -19.72 6.89
CA LEU A 209 -8.55 -20.83 7.52
C LEU A 209 -8.24 -20.57 8.99
N MET A 210 -7.56 -19.46 9.29
CA MET A 210 -7.17 -19.19 10.68
C MET A 210 -8.34 -18.78 11.58
N ILE A 211 -9.37 -18.13 11.04
CA ILE A 211 -10.60 -17.88 11.80
C ILE A 211 -11.24 -19.20 12.22
N ASP A 212 -11.42 -20.12 11.29
CA ASP A 212 -12.07 -21.41 11.54
C ASP A 212 -11.23 -22.28 12.47
N TYR A 213 -9.91 -22.29 12.28
CA TYR A 213 -8.98 -22.99 13.16
C TYR A 213 -9.06 -22.47 14.60
N ILE A 214 -8.93 -21.15 14.79
CA ILE A 214 -8.95 -20.57 16.14
C ILE A 214 -10.32 -20.79 16.80
N LEU A 215 -11.42 -20.59 16.08
CA LEU A 215 -12.76 -20.87 16.63
C LEU A 215 -12.94 -22.35 16.98
N ASN A 216 -12.39 -23.28 16.18
CA ASN A 216 -12.36 -24.70 16.53
C ASN A 216 -11.58 -24.95 17.84
N GLN A 217 -10.42 -24.32 18.03
CA GLN A 217 -9.66 -24.43 19.28
C GLN A 217 -10.45 -23.89 20.49
N LEU A 218 -11.27 -22.87 20.29
CA LEU A 218 -12.04 -22.23 21.37
C LEU A 218 -13.38 -22.91 21.68
N ASP A 219 -14.07 -23.51 20.70
CA ASP A 219 -15.42 -24.08 20.85
C ASP A 219 -15.51 -25.60 20.57
N GLY A 220 -14.44 -26.23 20.09
CA GLY A 220 -14.49 -27.61 19.59
C GLY A 220 -15.36 -27.76 18.33
N GLY A 221 -15.56 -26.67 17.58
CA GLY A 221 -16.37 -26.64 16.35
C GLY A 221 -15.81 -27.49 15.20
N PRO A 222 -16.43 -27.51 14.01
CA PRO A 222 -15.88 -28.24 12.87
C PRO A 222 -14.57 -27.61 12.37
N LEU A 223 -13.66 -28.44 11.89
CA LEU A 223 -12.42 -28.01 11.27
C LEU A 223 -12.67 -27.24 9.95
N PRO A 224 -11.73 -26.37 9.53
CA PRO A 224 -11.80 -25.72 8.22
C PRO A 224 -11.88 -26.77 7.08
N PRO A 225 -12.69 -26.53 6.03
CA PRO A 225 -12.74 -27.43 4.87
C PRO A 225 -11.37 -27.67 4.21
N ARG A 226 -11.18 -28.84 3.60
CA ARG A 226 -9.91 -29.26 3.00
C ARG A 226 -9.36 -28.28 1.94
N ASP A 227 -10.23 -27.72 1.11
CA ASP A 227 -9.86 -26.73 0.09
C ASP A 227 -9.35 -25.41 0.70
N ILE A 228 -9.94 -24.99 1.81
CA ILE A 228 -9.50 -23.82 2.58
C ILE A 228 -8.16 -24.10 3.29
N LEU A 229 -7.99 -25.30 3.86
CA LEU A 229 -6.71 -25.75 4.43
C LEU A 229 -5.58 -25.67 3.40
N GLN A 230 -5.76 -26.29 2.24
CA GLN A 230 -4.74 -26.37 1.19
C GLN A 230 -4.39 -25.00 0.61
N SER A 231 -5.38 -24.13 0.41
CA SER A 231 -5.16 -22.79 -0.16
C SER A 231 -4.59 -21.78 0.85
N GLY A 232 -4.91 -21.93 2.13
CA GLY A 232 -4.51 -20.99 3.18
C GLY A 232 -3.14 -21.26 3.81
N LEU A 233 -2.75 -22.53 3.95
CA LEU A 233 -1.51 -22.92 4.63
C LEU A 233 -0.22 -22.29 4.07
N PRO A 234 -0.02 -22.16 2.75
CA PRO A 234 1.21 -21.56 2.21
C PRO A 234 1.47 -20.14 2.73
N TYR A 235 0.41 -19.33 2.91
CA TYR A 235 0.53 -17.98 3.45
C TYR A 235 1.00 -17.99 4.92
N TRP A 236 0.46 -18.90 5.73
CA TRP A 236 0.83 -19.00 7.14
C TRP A 236 2.22 -19.59 7.33
N ARG A 237 2.62 -20.57 6.53
CA ARG A 237 4.02 -21.07 6.50
C ARG A 237 5.01 -19.95 6.21
N ALA A 238 4.76 -19.15 5.18
CA ALA A 238 5.61 -18.00 4.86
C ALA A 238 5.64 -16.96 6.00
N SER A 239 4.52 -16.78 6.70
CA SER A 239 4.44 -15.86 7.85
C SER A 239 5.22 -16.40 9.06
N ALA A 240 5.09 -17.70 9.35
CA ALA A 240 5.81 -18.38 10.42
C ALA A 240 7.32 -18.35 10.19
N GLU A 241 7.77 -18.60 8.96
CA GLU A 241 9.19 -18.49 8.57
C GLU A 241 9.69 -17.06 8.76
N ARG A 242 8.99 -16.07 8.19
CA ARG A 242 9.37 -14.65 8.26
C ARG A 242 9.50 -14.15 9.70
N PHE A 243 8.61 -14.59 10.59
CA PHE A 243 8.56 -14.15 11.97
C PHE A 243 9.11 -15.18 12.95
N GLY A 244 9.81 -16.23 12.50
CA GLY A 244 10.23 -17.36 13.35
C GLY A 244 11.15 -16.98 14.52
N HIS A 245 11.75 -15.80 14.46
CA HIS A 245 12.55 -15.20 15.53
C HIS A 245 11.71 -14.56 16.66
N THR A 246 10.39 -14.48 16.51
CA THR A 246 9.48 -13.90 17.50
C THR A 246 8.59 -14.95 18.15
N ARG A 247 8.00 -14.60 19.30
CA ARG A 247 6.98 -15.44 19.96
C ARG A 247 5.78 -15.71 19.05
N TYR A 248 5.43 -14.74 18.20
CA TYR A 248 4.32 -14.89 17.25
C TYR A 248 4.65 -15.93 16.18
N GLY A 249 5.84 -15.87 15.58
CA GLY A 249 6.24 -16.88 14.59
C GLY A 249 6.33 -18.28 15.16
N GLN A 250 6.83 -18.43 16.39
CA GLN A 250 6.85 -19.72 17.09
C GLN A 250 5.44 -20.28 17.32
N ALA A 251 4.50 -19.43 17.77
CA ALA A 251 3.10 -19.83 17.94
C ALA A 251 2.44 -20.23 16.60
N LEU A 252 2.78 -19.54 15.50
CA LEU A 252 2.33 -19.94 14.17
C LEU A 252 2.88 -21.30 13.74
N VAL A 253 4.13 -21.64 14.06
CA VAL A 253 4.70 -22.96 13.76
C VAL A 253 3.90 -24.06 14.45
N GLU A 254 3.56 -23.87 15.73
CA GLU A 254 2.74 -24.82 16.49
C GLU A 254 1.35 -25.00 15.88
N ASP A 255 0.68 -23.90 15.52
CA ASP A 255 -0.63 -23.96 14.86
C ASP A 255 -0.57 -24.68 13.51
N ILE A 256 0.46 -24.42 12.72
CA ILE A 256 0.64 -25.04 11.40
C ILE A 256 0.88 -26.55 11.55
N GLN A 257 1.71 -26.98 12.50
CA GLN A 257 1.93 -28.41 12.77
C GLN A 257 0.65 -29.13 13.17
N HIS A 258 -0.18 -28.47 13.99
CA HIS A 258 -1.48 -29.00 14.35
C HIS A 258 -2.40 -29.12 13.13
N LEU A 259 -2.49 -28.06 12.31
CA LEU A 259 -3.26 -28.08 11.06
C LEU A 259 -2.78 -29.15 10.07
N GLU A 260 -1.47 -29.40 9.99
CA GLU A 260 -0.89 -30.44 9.12
C GLU A 260 -1.24 -31.85 9.60
N THR A 261 -1.15 -32.10 10.91
CA THR A 261 -1.55 -33.39 11.51
C THR A 261 -3.02 -33.69 11.21
N LEU A 262 -3.88 -32.67 11.34
CA LEU A 262 -5.30 -32.78 11.04
C LEU A 262 -5.60 -33.08 9.56
N ILE A 263 -4.75 -32.62 8.63
CA ILE A 263 -4.88 -32.98 7.21
C ILE A 263 -4.57 -34.45 6.99
N GLU A 264 -3.53 -34.97 7.64
CA GLU A 264 -3.14 -36.39 7.55
C GLU A 264 -4.23 -37.32 8.11
N GLU A 265 -4.95 -36.90 9.15
CA GLU A 265 -6.07 -37.67 9.73
C GLU A 265 -7.34 -37.69 8.85
N LEU A 266 -7.46 -36.75 7.91
CA LEU A 266 -8.59 -36.63 7.00
C LEU A 266 -8.37 -37.37 5.66
N ASP A 267 -7.18 -37.97 5.45
CA ASP A 267 -6.80 -38.79 4.29
C ASP A 267 -6.88 -40.31 4.58
#